data_AF-A0A9N9CEC9-F1
#
_entry.id   AF-A0A9N9CEC9-F1
#
_cell.length_a   1.000
_cell.length_b   1.000
_cell.length_c   1.000
_cell.angle_alpha   90.00
_cell.angle_beta   90.00
_cell.angle_gamma   90.00
#
_symmetry.space_group_name_H-M   'P 1'
#
loop_
_entity.id
_entity.type
_entity.pdbx_description
1 polymer ?
#
loop_
_entity_poly.entity_id
_entity_poly.type
_entity_poly.pdbx_seq_one_letter_code
_entity_poly.pdbx_strand_id
1 'polypeptide(L)'
;MENPVQDIPSIIDLILCSSNSHKPQEVAKYYCENLEFKNFMTYIPSGRCSRDSFVALNQCYRGYICPGKTNVHEVFFNEEKNKVVIDVTHHARRGIFFWVDQPIRLIVKLDLTFGNDGKYIIKRQENLCQPEEAAGALVPLIVPSLLLFQKQMFTTACVVVGKWRRLIGWK
;
A
#
# COMPACT_ATOMS: atom_id res chain seq x y z
N MET A 1 -1.99 -0.82 -20.23
CA MET A 1 -0.54 -1.08 -20.15
C MET A 1 -0.19 -2.17 -21.14
N GLU A 2 0.92 -2.02 -21.84
CA GLU A 2 1.41 -2.99 -22.82
C GLU A 2 2.45 -3.91 -22.18
N ASN A 3 3.34 -3.35 -21.37
CA ASN A 3 4.30 -4.11 -20.58
C ASN A 3 4.17 -3.71 -19.09
N PRO A 4 3.51 -4.53 -18.24
CA PRO A 4 3.30 -4.17 -16.85
C PRO A 4 4.61 -3.99 -16.06
N VAL A 5 5.69 -4.70 -16.42
CA VAL A 5 6.97 -4.58 -15.70
C VAL A 5 7.61 -3.19 -15.89
N GLN A 6 7.46 -2.61 -17.08
CA GLN A 6 8.05 -1.31 -17.43
C GLN A 6 7.09 -0.15 -17.17
N ASP A 7 5.80 -0.35 -17.46
CA ASP A 7 4.78 0.70 -17.35
C ASP A 7 4.45 1.01 -15.89
N ILE A 8 4.35 0.00 -15.02
CA ILE A 8 3.90 0.17 -13.63
C ILE A 8 4.81 1.09 -12.81
N PRO A 9 6.15 0.94 -12.86
CA PRO A 9 7.05 1.89 -12.20
C PRO A 9 6.84 3.34 -12.63
N SER A 10 6.50 3.59 -13.90
CA SER A 10 6.28 4.94 -14.41
C SER A 10 4.98 5.57 -13.88
N ILE A 11 3.99 4.75 -13.52
CA ILE A 11 2.69 5.21 -13.03
C ILE A 11 2.53 5.04 -11.51
N ILE A 12 3.55 4.53 -10.81
CA ILE A 12 3.46 4.23 -9.37
C ILE A 12 3.15 5.47 -8.54
N ASP A 13 3.68 6.62 -8.95
CA ASP A 13 3.45 7.90 -8.30
C ASP A 13 1.98 8.35 -8.44
N LEU A 14 1.37 8.00 -9.56
CA LEU A 14 -0.05 8.23 -9.82
C LEU A 14 -0.92 7.22 -9.04
N ILE A 15 -0.49 5.97 -8.90
CA ILE A 15 -1.17 4.93 -8.09
C ILE A 15 -1.15 5.26 -6.59
N LEU A 16 -0.04 5.81 -6.09
CA LEU A 16 0.15 6.14 -4.67
C LEU A 16 -0.21 7.58 -4.32
N CYS A 17 -0.71 8.37 -5.27
CA CYS A 17 -1.01 9.79 -5.08
C CYS A 17 0.18 10.61 -4.57
N SER A 18 1.40 10.23 -4.95
CA SER A 18 2.64 10.88 -4.50
C SER A 18 2.93 12.19 -5.23
N SER A 19 2.26 12.45 -6.36
CA SER A 19 2.46 13.64 -7.18
C SER A 19 1.17 14.45 -7.41
N ASN A 20 1.29 15.77 -7.28
CA ASN A 20 0.25 16.73 -7.63
C ASN A 20 0.13 16.98 -9.14
N SER A 21 1.08 16.51 -9.96
CA SER A 21 1.10 16.78 -11.41
C SER A 21 -0.03 16.10 -12.18
N HIS A 22 -0.54 14.98 -11.68
CA HIS A 22 -1.54 14.17 -12.38
C HIS A 22 -2.95 14.55 -11.99
N LYS A 23 -3.89 14.60 -12.95
CA LYS A 23 -5.31 14.74 -12.61
C LYS A 23 -5.84 13.42 -12.03
N PRO A 24 -6.70 13.43 -11.00
CA PRO A 24 -7.29 12.21 -10.44
C PRO A 24 -7.98 11.32 -11.49
N GLN A 25 -8.49 11.92 -12.56
CA GLN A 25 -9.12 11.23 -13.69
C GLN A 25 -8.13 10.43 -14.55
N GLU A 26 -6.83 10.76 -14.54
CA GLU A 26 -5.82 9.98 -15.25
C GLU A 26 -5.61 8.62 -14.60
N VAL A 27 -5.80 8.52 -13.28
CA VAL A 27 -5.77 7.26 -12.53
C VAL A 27 -6.80 6.30 -13.09
N ALA A 28 -8.03 6.76 -13.32
CA ALA A 28 -9.14 5.93 -13.78
C ALA A 28 -8.87 5.18 -15.11
N LYS A 29 -7.94 5.66 -15.94
CA LYS A 29 -7.59 5.02 -17.22
C LYS A 29 -6.88 3.68 -17.05
N TYR A 30 -6.20 3.50 -15.92
CA TYR A 30 -5.44 2.27 -15.63
C TYR A 30 -6.27 1.23 -14.86
N TYR A 31 -7.47 1.57 -14.42
CA TYR A 31 -8.31 0.71 -13.57
C TYR A 31 -9.60 0.29 -14.27
N CYS A 32 -10.06 -0.91 -13.92
CA CYS A 32 -11.35 -1.41 -14.35
C CYS A 32 -12.51 -0.66 -13.67
N GLU A 33 -13.71 -0.70 -14.26
CA GLU A 33 -14.90 -0.04 -13.69
C GLU A 33 -15.34 -0.68 -12.37
N ASN A 34 -15.14 -1.99 -12.24
CA ASN A 34 -15.47 -2.81 -11.07
C ASN A 34 -14.23 -3.15 -10.23
N LEU A 35 -13.38 -2.15 -9.98
CA LEU A 35 -12.15 -2.36 -9.24
C LEU A 35 -12.38 -2.75 -7.77
N GLU A 36 -11.48 -3.54 -7.23
CA GLU A 36 -11.39 -3.80 -5.78
C GLU A 36 -10.15 -3.09 -5.22
N PHE A 37 -10.33 -2.31 -4.16
CA PHE A 37 -9.21 -1.65 -3.49
C PHE A 37 -9.19 -2.04 -2.02
N LYS A 38 -8.00 -2.40 -1.53
CA LYS A 38 -7.80 -2.75 -0.13
C LYS A 38 -6.51 -2.13 0.38
N ASN A 39 -6.60 -1.46 1.51
CA ASN A 39 -5.48 -0.92 2.26
C ASN A 39 -5.72 -1.19 3.74
N PHE A 40 -4.72 -0.96 4.58
CA PHE A 40 -4.82 -1.15 6.03
C PHE A 40 -6.01 -0.39 6.65
N MET A 41 -6.31 0.83 6.16
CA MET A 41 -7.36 1.69 6.74
C MET A 41 -8.67 1.69 5.94
N THR A 42 -8.66 1.28 4.68
CA THR A 42 -9.78 1.50 3.76
C THR A 42 -9.98 0.30 2.84
N TYR A 43 -11.24 0.03 2.54
CA TYR A 43 -11.64 -1.06 1.67
C TYR A 43 -12.78 -0.62 0.76
N ILE A 44 -12.63 -0.88 -0.54
CA ILE A 44 -13.64 -0.67 -1.57
C ILE A 44 -13.90 -2.03 -2.20
N PRO A 45 -15.09 -2.62 -2.00
CA PRO A 45 -15.43 -3.90 -2.63
C PRO A 45 -15.58 -3.74 -4.14
N SER A 46 -15.34 -4.82 -4.89
CA SER A 46 -15.64 -4.86 -6.32
C SER A 46 -17.13 -4.65 -6.55
N GLY A 47 -17.50 -3.61 -7.30
CA GLY A 47 -18.91 -3.30 -7.54
C GLY A 47 -19.12 -2.19 -8.58
N ARG A 48 -20.38 -1.90 -8.88
CA ARG A 48 -20.75 -0.74 -9.70
C ARG A 48 -20.30 0.54 -8.98
N CYS A 49 -19.75 1.50 -9.72
CA CYS A 49 -19.21 2.78 -9.21
C CYS A 49 -18.00 2.65 -8.24
N SER A 50 -17.37 1.47 -8.15
CA SER A 50 -16.16 1.28 -7.33
C SER A 50 -15.00 2.15 -7.84
N ARG A 51 -14.88 2.30 -9.17
CA ARG A 51 -13.90 3.23 -9.79
C ARG A 51 -14.09 4.67 -9.36
N ASP A 52 -15.32 5.17 -9.35
CA ASP A 52 -15.60 6.56 -8.97
C ASP A 52 -15.32 6.79 -7.48
N SER A 53 -15.67 5.81 -6.64
CA SER A 53 -15.35 5.81 -5.21
C SER A 53 -13.85 5.82 -4.96
N PHE A 54 -13.07 5.07 -5.76
CA PHE A 54 -11.62 5.07 -5.70
C PHE A 54 -11.01 6.40 -6.15
N VAL A 55 -11.54 7.03 -7.20
CA VAL A 55 -11.10 8.36 -7.63
C VAL A 55 -11.37 9.39 -6.53
N ALA A 56 -12.54 9.36 -5.88
CA ALA A 56 -12.85 10.22 -4.75
C ALA A 56 -11.93 9.97 -3.54
N LEU A 57 -11.61 8.70 -3.25
CA LEU A 57 -10.66 8.35 -2.20
C LEU A 57 -9.25 8.90 -2.49
N ASN A 58 -8.78 8.79 -3.74
CA ASN A 58 -7.50 9.37 -4.16
C ASN A 58 -7.49 10.90 -4.05
N GLN A 59 -8.59 11.57 -4.40
CA GLN A 59 -8.73 13.01 -4.20
C GLN A 59 -8.64 13.39 -2.72
N CYS A 60 -9.31 12.63 -1.85
CA CYS A 60 -9.24 12.79 -0.41
C CYS A 60 -7.79 12.65 0.08
N TYR A 61 -7.09 11.57 -0.30
CA TYR A 61 -5.70 11.34 0.10
C TYR A 61 -4.74 12.44 -0.34
N ARG A 62 -4.91 13.04 -1.52
CA ARG A 62 -4.12 14.20 -1.95
C ARG A 62 -4.29 15.43 -1.06
N GLY A 63 -5.45 15.60 -0.43
CA GLY A 63 -5.67 16.69 0.53
C GLY A 63 -4.92 16.49 1.85
N TYR A 64 -4.69 15.24 2.25
CA TYR A 64 -4.08 14.90 3.55
C TYR A 64 -2.59 14.54 3.46
N ILE A 65 -2.17 13.98 2.34
CA ILE A 65 -0.81 13.51 2.06
C ILE A 65 -0.18 14.51 1.10
N CYS A 66 0.80 15.26 1.58
CA CYS A 66 1.62 16.11 0.73
C CYS A 66 2.42 15.24 -0.24
N PRO A 67 2.68 15.74 -1.46
CA PRO A 67 3.51 15.06 -2.44
C PRO A 67 4.85 14.69 -1.84
N GLY A 68 5.30 13.48 -2.14
CA GLY A 68 6.57 12.98 -1.64
C GLY A 68 7.19 12.00 -2.59
N LYS A 69 8.44 11.63 -2.32
CA LYS A 69 9.21 10.79 -3.23
C LYS A 69 8.80 9.33 -3.04
N THR A 70 8.45 8.65 -4.12
CA THR A 70 8.34 7.19 -4.13
C THR A 70 9.62 6.60 -4.70
N ASN A 71 10.18 5.61 -4.01
CA ASN A 71 11.29 4.81 -4.52
C ASN A 71 10.77 3.39 -4.74
N VAL A 72 10.88 2.90 -5.98
CA VAL A 72 10.58 1.50 -6.32
C VAL A 72 11.85 0.70 -6.13
N HIS A 73 11.78 -0.35 -5.30
CA HIS A 73 12.91 -1.24 -5.07
C HIS A 73 12.87 -2.40 -6.06
N GLU A 74 11.74 -3.10 -6.11
CA GLU A 74 11.60 -4.33 -6.89
C GLU A 74 10.19 -4.46 -7.48
N VAL A 75 10.10 -5.05 -8.66
CA VAL A 75 8.85 -5.37 -9.35
C VAL A 75 8.86 -6.85 -9.71
N PHE A 76 7.88 -7.57 -9.20
CA PHE A 76 7.67 -8.98 -9.49
C PHE A 76 6.41 -9.13 -10.34
N PHE A 77 6.56 -9.66 -11.54
CA PHE A 77 5.42 -9.97 -12.40
C PHE A 77 5.30 -11.47 -12.58
N ASN A 78 4.11 -11.99 -12.29
CA ASN A 78 3.72 -13.36 -12.59
C ASN A 78 2.79 -13.34 -13.80
N GLU A 79 3.35 -13.71 -14.96
CA GLU A 79 2.64 -13.77 -16.23
C GLU A 79 1.47 -14.76 -16.22
N GLU A 80 1.66 -15.96 -15.66
CA GLU A 80 0.62 -17.00 -15.63
C GLU A 80 -0.64 -16.55 -14.88
N LYS A 81 -0.46 -15.77 -13.81
CA LYS A 81 -1.54 -15.31 -12.94
C LYS A 81 -1.94 -13.87 -13.22
N ASN A 82 -1.25 -13.16 -14.11
CA ASN A 82 -1.40 -11.72 -14.35
C ASN A 82 -1.35 -10.89 -13.06
N LYS A 83 -0.43 -11.22 -12.15
CA LYS A 83 -0.27 -10.54 -10.86
C LYS A 83 1.05 -9.80 -10.81
N VAL A 84 1.02 -8.57 -10.33
CA VAL A 84 2.21 -7.77 -10.08
C VAL A 84 2.33 -7.51 -8.59
N VAL A 85 3.52 -7.66 -8.05
CA VAL A 85 3.88 -7.27 -6.69
C VAL A 85 5.01 -6.28 -6.77
N ILE A 86 4.88 -5.16 -6.07
CA ILE A 86 5.83 -4.06 -6.11
C ILE A 86 6.26 -3.78 -4.68
N ASP A 87 7.57 -3.79 -4.42
CA ASP A 87 8.13 -3.29 -3.16
C ASP A 87 8.54 -1.84 -3.35
N VAL A 88 7.94 -0.94 -2.59
CA VAL A 88 8.17 0.49 -2.70
C VAL A 88 8.29 1.14 -1.32
N THR A 89 9.12 2.17 -1.26
CA THR A 89 9.13 3.09 -0.13
C THR A 89 8.55 4.41 -0.57
N HIS A 90 7.45 4.81 0.05
CA HIS A 90 6.81 6.08 -0.18
C HIS A 90 7.11 7.03 0.99
N HIS A 91 7.73 8.17 0.69
CA HIS A 91 7.93 9.23 1.66
C HIS A 91 6.68 10.07 1.74
N ALA A 92 5.89 9.90 2.79
CA ALA A 92 4.70 10.71 3.00
C ALA A 92 4.99 11.82 4.01
N ARG A 93 4.71 13.07 3.61
CA ARG A 93 4.57 14.20 4.54
C ARG A 93 3.10 14.50 4.67
N ARG A 94 2.57 14.72 5.87
CA ARG A 94 1.15 15.05 6.05
C ARG A 94 0.96 16.52 6.33
N GLY A 95 -0.14 17.10 5.85
CA GLY A 95 -0.38 18.54 5.96
C GLY A 95 -0.31 19.09 7.39
N ILE A 96 -0.79 18.33 8.38
CA ILE A 96 -0.74 18.73 9.81
C ILE A 96 0.67 18.57 10.41
N PHE A 97 1.42 17.55 9.98
CA PHE A 97 2.76 17.21 10.48
C PHE A 97 3.82 17.39 9.37
N PHE A 98 3.80 18.54 8.70
CA PHE A 98 4.63 18.80 7.51
C PHE A 98 6.14 18.73 7.78
N TRP A 99 6.56 18.86 9.05
CA TRP A 99 7.96 18.77 9.49
C TRP A 99 8.45 17.33 9.69
N VAL A 100 7.56 16.33 9.66
CA VAL A 100 7.94 14.93 9.80
C VAL A 100 7.88 14.25 8.44
N ASP A 101 9.04 13.82 7.95
CA ASP A 101 9.16 12.89 6.82
C ASP A 101 9.17 11.47 7.38
N GLN A 102 8.14 10.68 7.06
CA GLN A 102 8.10 9.27 7.43
C GLN A 102 8.22 8.41 6.17
N PRO A 103 9.31 7.62 6.04
CA PRO A 103 9.37 6.59 5.02
C PRO A 103 8.39 5.48 5.38
N ILE A 104 7.45 5.20 4.49
CA ILE A 104 6.50 4.10 4.61
C ILE A 104 6.89 3.05 3.58
N ARG A 105 7.31 1.87 4.03
CA ARG A 105 7.52 0.72 3.17
C ARG A 105 6.20 0.00 2.97
N LEU A 106 5.84 -0.17 1.71
CA LEU A 106 4.58 -0.79 1.34
C LEU A 106 4.78 -1.74 0.18
N ILE A 107 4.08 -2.86 0.24
CA ILE A 107 4.01 -3.83 -0.84
C ILE A 107 2.68 -3.62 -1.54
N VAL A 108 2.74 -3.18 -2.80
CA VAL A 108 1.56 -3.04 -3.65
C VAL A 108 1.36 -4.33 -4.41
N LYS A 109 0.22 -4.97 -4.22
CA LYS A 109 -0.22 -6.11 -5.03
C LYS A 109 -1.28 -5.65 -6.01
N LEU A 110 -1.05 -5.89 -7.29
CA LEU A 110 -1.97 -5.58 -8.37
C LEU A 110 -2.39 -6.87 -9.06
N ASP A 111 -3.70 -7.11 -9.15
CA ASP A 111 -4.22 -8.13 -10.06
C ASP A 111 -4.65 -7.43 -11.35
N LEU A 112 -4.06 -7.87 -12.46
CA LEU A 112 -4.31 -7.34 -13.79
C LEU A 112 -5.34 -8.19 -14.52
N THR A 113 -6.09 -7.55 -15.41
CA THR A 113 -6.97 -8.20 -16.38
C THR A 113 -6.77 -7.52 -17.73
N PHE A 114 -7.19 -8.17 -18.81
CA PHE A 114 -7.25 -7.53 -20.12
C PHE A 114 -8.50 -6.64 -20.20
N GLY A 115 -8.30 -5.41 -20.66
CA GLY A 115 -9.39 -4.52 -21.07
C GLY A 115 -9.89 -4.86 -22.48
N ASN A 116 -10.96 -4.19 -22.91
CA ASN A 116 -11.54 -4.38 -24.23
C ASN A 116 -10.54 -4.12 -25.38
N ASP A 117 -9.54 -3.27 -25.13
CA ASP A 117 -8.51 -2.89 -26.09
C ASP A 117 -7.33 -3.87 -26.14
N GLY A 118 -7.42 -5.03 -25.45
CA GLY A 118 -6.33 -6.00 -25.34
C GLY A 118 -5.16 -5.57 -24.46
N LYS A 119 -5.25 -4.41 -23.81
CA LYS A 119 -4.23 -3.87 -22.89
C LYS A 119 -4.48 -4.33 -21.45
N TYR A 120 -3.42 -4.45 -20.66
CA TYR A 120 -3.53 -4.72 -19.23
C TYR A 120 -4.15 -3.53 -18.49
N ILE A 121 -5.15 -3.82 -17.65
CA ILE A 121 -5.81 -2.89 -16.73
C ILE A 121 -5.82 -3.49 -15.31
N ILE A 122 -5.79 -2.63 -14.30
CA ILE A 122 -5.79 -3.03 -12.89
C ILE A 122 -7.22 -3.35 -12.47
N LYS A 123 -7.46 -4.59 -12.06
CA LYS A 123 -8.74 -5.03 -11.51
C LYS A 123 -8.78 -4.93 -9.99
N ARG A 124 -7.68 -5.28 -9.33
CA ARG A 124 -7.57 -5.24 -7.88
C ARG A 124 -6.26 -4.62 -7.47
N GLN A 125 -6.32 -3.78 -6.44
CA GLN A 125 -5.14 -3.25 -5.76
C GLN A 125 -5.23 -3.54 -4.27
N GLU A 126 -4.20 -4.18 -3.73
CA GLU A 126 -4.03 -4.39 -2.29
C GLU A 126 -2.71 -3.77 -1.85
N ASN A 127 -2.79 -2.76 -0.99
CA ASN A 127 -1.63 -2.12 -0.38
C ASN A 127 -1.40 -2.74 1.00
N LEU A 128 -0.25 -3.39 1.16
CA LEU A 128 0.18 -4.01 2.40
C LEU A 128 1.25 -3.14 3.03
N CYS A 129 0.98 -2.60 4.20
CA CYS A 129 1.95 -1.87 5.00
C CYS A 129 1.93 -2.38 6.45
N GLN A 130 3.01 -2.15 7.18
CA GLN A 130 3.03 -2.49 8.59
C GLN A 130 2.10 -1.55 9.37
N PRO A 131 1.33 -2.06 10.34
CA PRO A 131 0.45 -1.22 11.15
C PRO A 131 1.19 -0.09 11.88
N GLU A 132 2.45 -0.30 12.28
CA GLU A 132 3.24 0.76 12.94
C GLU A 132 3.56 1.90 11.98
N GLU A 133 3.89 1.60 10.73
CA GLU A 133 4.21 2.61 9.72
C GLU A 133 2.95 3.38 9.31
N ALA A 134 1.82 2.68 9.15
CA ALA A 134 0.53 3.30 8.87
C ALA A 134 0.03 4.17 10.03
N ALA A 135 0.19 3.70 11.26
CA ALA A 135 -0.24 4.42 12.46
C ALA A 135 0.72 5.56 12.82
N GLY A 136 2.02 5.40 12.57
CA GLY A 136 3.02 6.46 12.71
C GLY A 136 2.80 7.61 11.75
N ALA A 137 2.25 7.32 10.57
CA ALA A 137 1.79 8.36 9.67
C ALA A 137 0.57 9.14 10.20
N LEU A 138 -0.27 8.55 11.06
CA LEU A 138 -1.44 9.22 11.69
C LEU A 138 -1.05 10.05 12.91
N VAL A 139 -0.30 9.46 13.83
CA VAL A 139 0.17 10.12 15.06
C VAL A 139 1.66 9.82 15.19
N PRO A 140 2.53 10.76 14.78
CA PRO A 140 3.97 10.53 14.82
C PRO A 140 4.43 10.32 16.27
N LEU A 141 5.47 9.49 16.41
CA LEU A 141 6.18 9.16 17.67
C LEU A 141 5.41 8.30 18.67
N ILE A 142 4.19 8.63 19.08
CA ILE A 142 3.52 7.95 20.21
C ILE A 142 3.06 6.53 19.83
N VAL A 143 2.31 6.43 18.73
CA VAL A 143 1.66 5.16 18.34
C VAL A 143 2.67 4.11 17.84
N PRO A 144 3.68 4.45 17.01
CA PRO A 144 4.69 3.48 16.59
C PRO A 144 5.48 2.90 17.76
N SER A 145 5.90 3.76 18.70
CA SER A 145 6.67 3.33 19.87
C SER A 145 5.84 2.40 20.76
N LEU A 146 4.55 2.69 20.95
CA LEU A 146 3.65 1.83 21.72
C LEU A 146 3.45 0.46 21.07
N LEU A 147 3.23 0.41 19.75
CA LEU A 147 3.05 -0.84 19.01
C LEU A 147 4.34 -1.69 19.01
N LEU A 148 5.50 -1.05 18.83
CA LEU A 148 6.79 -1.73 18.88
C LEU A 148 7.06 -2.30 20.28
N PHE A 149 6.77 -1.51 21.32
CA PHE A 149 6.87 -1.97 22.71
C PHE A 149 5.95 -3.16 22.99
N GLN A 150 4.69 -3.10 22.55
CA GLN A 150 3.75 -4.21 22.67
C GLN A 150 4.28 -5.48 22.00
N LYS A 151 4.81 -5.39 20.77
CA LYS A 151 5.40 -6.53 20.07
C LYS A 151 6.61 -7.12 20.80
N GLN A 152 7.47 -6.27 21.34
CA GLN A 152 8.64 -6.71 22.12
C GLN A 152 8.22 -7.43 23.40
N MET A 153 7.22 -6.91 24.12
CA MET A 153 6.69 -7.55 25.33
C MET A 153 6.08 -8.92 25.03
N PHE A 154 5.25 -9.02 23.98
CA PHE A 154 4.68 -10.30 23.55
C PHE A 154 5.76 -11.30 23.12
N THR A 155 6.73 -10.86 22.33
CA THR A 155 7.85 -11.72 21.88
C THR A 155 8.63 -12.25 23.07
N THR A 156 8.94 -11.39 24.04
CA THR A 156 9.68 -11.77 25.25
C THR A 156 8.89 -12.79 26.07
N ALA A 157 7.59 -12.56 26.29
CA ALA A 157 6.72 -13.50 26.99
C ALA A 157 6.68 -14.87 26.29
N CYS A 158 6.49 -14.90 24.97
CA CYS A 158 6.50 -16.14 24.18
C CYS A 158 7.85 -16.88 24.26
N VAL A 159 8.96 -16.15 24.19
CA VAL A 159 10.31 -16.73 24.31
C VAL A 159 10.55 -17.30 25.71
N VAL A 160 10.13 -16.60 26.76
CA VAL A 160 10.24 -17.08 28.15
C VAL A 160 9.42 -18.35 28.34
N VAL A 161 8.16 -18.36 27.90
CA VAL A 161 7.30 -19.55 27.95
C VAL A 161 7.90 -20.70 27.14
N GLY A 162 8.43 -20.44 25.94
CA GLY A 162 9.08 -21.44 25.11
C GLY A 162 10.34 -22.04 25.76
N LYS A 163 11.19 -21.21 26.36
CA LYS A 163 12.36 -21.67 27.13
C LYS A 163 11.95 -22.48 28.35
N TRP A 164 10.93 -22.03 29.07
CA TRP A 164 10.38 -22.74 30.23
C TRP A 164 9.82 -24.11 29.85
N ARG A 165 9.06 -24.21 28.77
CA ARG A 165 8.52 -25.49 28.26
C ARG A 165 9.63 -26.48 27.88
N ARG A 166 10.73 -26.01 27.26
CA ARG A 166 11.91 -26.84 27.01
C ARG A 166 12.56 -27.37 28.29
N LEU A 167 12.64 -26.56 29.35
CA LEU A 167 13.21 -26.97 30.63
C LEU A 167 12.37 -28.05 31.35
N ILE A 168 11.05 -28.02 31.16
CA ILE A 168 10.12 -29.02 31.71
C ILE A 168 10.12 -30.33 30.89
N GLY A 169 10.86 -30.39 29.77
CA GLY A 169 10.92 -31.59 28.92
C GLY A 169 9.67 -31.81 28.07
N TRP A 170 8.84 -30.78 27.91
CA TRP A 170 7.70 -30.81 27.00
C TRP A 170 8.22 -30.72 25.55
N LYS A 171 8.05 -31.79 24.76
CA LYS A 171 8.39 -31.82 23.32
C LYS A 171 7.38 -31.02 22.50
#